data_AF-E7N732-F1
#
_entry.id   AF-E7N732-F1
#
_cell.length_a   1.000
_cell.length_b   1.000
_cell.length_c   1.000
_cell.angle_alpha   90.00
_cell.angle_beta   90.00
_cell.angle_gamma   90.00
#
_symmetry.space_group_name_H-M   'P 1'
#
loop_
_entity.id
_entity.type
_entity.pdbx_description
1 polymer ?
#
loop_
_entity_poly.entity_id
_entity_poly.type
_entity_poly.pdbx_seq_one_letter_code
_entity_poly.pdbx_strand_id
1 'polypeptide(L)' 'QPDDLAAGVSAAARAAAEGRDATKPMVATKGRASYLGERSVGHIDPGAASTVLLLTALDDVVTGRAS' A
#
# COMPACT_ATOMS: atom_id res chain seq x y z
N GLN A 1 12.83 20.75 -4.36
CA GLN A 1 14.08 20.28 -5.02
C GLN A 1 13.93 18.81 -5.36
N PRO A 2 14.61 18.26 -6.37
CA PRO A 2 14.48 16.85 -6.76
C PRO A 2 14.69 15.86 -5.61
N ASP A 3 15.54 16.18 -4.62
CA ASP A 3 15.75 15.36 -3.43
C ASP A 3 14.51 15.24 -2.53
N ASP A 4 13.65 16.26 -2.52
CA ASP A 4 12.39 16.28 -1.76
C ASP A 4 11.37 15.30 -2.37
N LEU A 5 11.35 15.19 -3.70
CA LEU A 5 10.46 14.24 -4.39
C LEU A 5 10.91 12.79 -4.14
N ALA A 6 12.20 12.49 -4.30
CA ALA A 6 12.72 11.16 -4.06
C ALA A 6 12.48 10.70 -2.61
N ALA A 7 12.79 11.56 -1.63
CA ALA A 7 12.51 11.27 -0.23
C ALA A 7 11.01 11.09 0.05
N GLY A 8 10.15 11.94 -0.53
CA GLY A 8 8.71 11.86 -0.38
C GLY A 8 8.11 10.58 -0.94
N VAL A 9 8.56 10.13 -2.12
CA VAL A 9 8.07 8.90 -2.76
C VAL A 9 8.54 7.67 -1.99
N SER A 10 9.80 7.61 -1.55
CA SER A 10 10.29 6.51 -0.69
C SER A 10 9.51 6.44 0.63
N ALA A 11 9.18 7.60 1.23
CA ALA A 11 8.33 7.64 2.42
C ALA A 11 6.91 7.15 2.13
N ALA A 12 6.34 7.51 0.98
CA ALA A 12 5.02 7.06 0.56
C ALA A 12 4.97 5.54 0.31
N ALA A 13 5.97 4.96 -0.34
CA ALA A 13 6.07 3.52 -0.56
C ALA A 13 6.13 2.74 0.77
N ARG A 14 6.91 3.23 1.74
CA ARG A 14 6.96 2.66 3.10
C ARG A 14 5.62 2.78 3.81
N ALA A 15 5.01 3.97 3.82
CA ALA A 15 3.73 4.20 4.46
C ALA A 15 2.61 3.34 3.86
N ALA A 16 2.64 3.09 2.54
CA ALA A 16 1.69 2.20 1.89
C ALA A 16 1.88 0.74 2.32
N ALA A 17 3.12 0.28 2.50
CA ALA A 17 3.40 -1.07 3.00
C ALA A 17 2.89 -1.25 4.43
N GLU A 18 3.14 -0.27 5.30
CA GLU A 18 2.59 -0.22 6.67
C GLU A 18 1.05 -0.20 6.66
N GLY A 19 0.46 0.63 5.80
CA GLY A 19 -1.00 0.72 5.63
C GLY A 19 -1.63 -0.57 5.13
N ARG A 20 -1.00 -1.27 4.17
CA ARG A 20 -1.42 -2.59 3.70
C ARG A 20 -1.42 -3.60 4.85
N ASP A 21 -0.35 -3.68 5.63
CA ASP A 21 -0.25 -4.65 6.72
C ASP A 21 -1.26 -4.35 7.83
N ALA A 22 -1.52 -3.06 8.08
CA ALA A 22 -2.56 -2.61 9.00
C ALA A 22 -3.98 -2.99 8.57
N THR A 23 -4.23 -3.33 7.30
CA THR A 23 -5.55 -3.83 6.86
C THR A 23 -5.87 -5.22 7.39
N LYS A 24 -4.84 -6.04 7.67
CA LYS A 24 -5.00 -7.45 8.06
C LYS A 24 -5.91 -7.66 9.29
N PRO A 25 -5.79 -6.90 10.39
CA PRO A 25 -6.69 -7.04 11.54
C PRO A 25 -8.06 -6.35 11.38
N MET A 26 -8.34 -5.66 10.27
CA MET A 26 -9.56 -4.86 10.13
C MET A 26 -10.76 -5.71 9.72
N VAL A 27 -11.94 -5.36 10.24
CA VAL A 27 -13.23 -5.80 9.66
C VAL A 27 -13.54 -4.90 8.47
N ALA A 28 -13.67 -5.49 7.28
CA ALA A 28 -13.97 -4.74 6.07
C ALA A 28 -15.38 -4.13 6.13
N THR A 29 -15.48 -2.80 5.97
CA THR A 29 -16.77 -2.08 5.96
C THR A 29 -17.21 -1.62 4.56
N LYS A 30 -16.34 -1.80 3.55
CA LYS A 30 -16.55 -1.38 2.15
C LYS A 30 -16.15 -2.49 1.18
N GLY A 31 -16.62 -2.39 -0.06
CA GLY A 31 -16.28 -3.31 -1.15
C GLY A 31 -16.87 -4.71 -0.99
N ARG A 32 -16.39 -5.69 -1.77
CA ARG A 32 -16.89 -7.08 -1.72
C ARG A 32 -16.48 -7.83 -0.44
N ALA A 33 -15.37 -7.43 0.18
CA ALA A 33 -14.90 -8.05 1.42
C ALA A 33 -15.85 -7.78 2.60
N SER A 34 -16.63 -6.69 2.58
CA SER A 34 -17.59 -6.40 3.64
C SER A 34 -18.73 -7.42 3.74
N TYR A 35 -19.01 -8.16 2.66
CA TYR A 35 -20.01 -9.24 2.68
C TYR A 35 -19.64 -10.39 3.61
N LEU A 36 -18.36 -10.49 4.01
CA LEU A 36 -17.84 -11.53 4.88
C LEU A 36 -17.87 -11.15 6.37
N GLY A 37 -18.12 -9.87 6.71
CA GLY A 37 -18.13 -9.38 8.09
C GLY A 37 -16.83 -9.74 8.84
N GLU A 38 -16.96 -10.30 10.04
CA GLU A 38 -15.83 -10.75 10.87
C GLU A 38 -14.87 -11.73 10.17
N ARG A 39 -15.34 -12.46 9.15
CA ARG A 39 -14.49 -13.39 8.39
C ARG A 39 -13.48 -12.68 7.47
N SER A 40 -13.61 -11.37 7.30
CA SER A 40 -12.60 -10.57 6.58
C SER A 40 -11.32 -10.38 7.38
N VAL A 41 -11.38 -10.42 8.71
CA VAL A 41 -10.22 -10.30 9.60
C VAL A 41 -9.19 -11.40 9.28
N GLY A 42 -7.91 -11.04 9.36
CA GLY A 42 -6.78 -11.90 9.05
C GLY A 42 -6.32 -11.85 7.58
N HIS A 43 -7.05 -11.14 6.72
CA HIS A 43 -6.74 -11.02 5.29
C HIS A 43 -6.29 -9.60 4.95
N ILE A 44 -5.20 -9.49 4.19
CA ILE A 44 -4.77 -8.21 3.63
C ILE A 44 -5.77 -7.79 2.54
N ASP A 45 -6.15 -6.51 2.54
CA ASP A 45 -6.97 -5.95 1.47
C ASP A 45 -6.18 -5.95 0.14
N PRO A 46 -6.70 -6.55 -0.95
CA PRO A 46 -6.01 -6.60 -2.23
C PRO A 46 -5.86 -5.21 -2.89
N GLY A 47 -6.75 -4.26 -2.58
CA GLY A 47 -6.62 -2.87 -3.03
C GLY A 47 -5.42 -2.19 -2.41
N ALA A 48 -5.27 -2.30 -1.08
CA ALA A 48 -4.11 -1.81 -0.36
C ALA A 48 -2.81 -2.48 -0.85
N ALA A 49 -2.83 -3.79 -1.11
CA ALA A 49 -1.67 -4.50 -1.67
C ALA A 49 -1.29 -3.96 -3.07
N SER A 50 -2.27 -3.69 -3.93
CA SER A 50 -2.03 -3.10 -5.26
C SER A 50 -1.43 -1.69 -5.17
N THR A 51 -1.88 -0.88 -4.21
CA THR A 51 -1.31 0.45 -3.96
C THR A 51 0.16 0.40 -3.57
N VAL A 52 0.58 -0.60 -2.79
CA VAL A 52 2.02 -0.81 -2.50
C VAL A 52 2.81 -1.04 -3.78
N LEU A 53 2.30 -1.87 -4.70
CA LEU A 53 2.96 -2.14 -5.98
C LEU A 53 3.12 -0.85 -6.81
N LEU A 54 2.06 -0.03 -6.90
CA LEU A 54 2.08 1.22 -7.65
C LEU A 54 3.10 2.22 -7.07
N LEU A 55 3.13 2.39 -5.75
CA LEU A 55 4.05 3.32 -5.09
C LEU A 55 5.49 2.81 -5.08
N THR A 56 5.70 1.50 -5.01
CA THR A 56 7.03 0.90 -5.17
C THR A 56 7.56 1.14 -6.58
N ALA A 57 6.74 0.90 -7.61
CA ALA A 57 7.14 1.17 -9.00
C ALA A 57 7.44 2.67 -9.23
N LEU A 58 6.66 3.57 -8.62
CA LEU A 58 6.94 5.00 -8.66
C LEU A 58 8.29 5.33 -7.99
N ASP A 59 8.56 4.74 -6.82
CA ASP A 59 9.83 4.92 -6.10
C ASP A 59 11.03 4.44 -6.93
N ASP A 60 10.91 3.27 -7.56
CA ASP A 60 11.96 2.70 -8.40
C ASP A 60 12.31 3.62 -9.59
N VAL A 61 11.30 4.22 -10.23
CA VAL A 61 11.50 5.15 -11.34
C VAL A 61 12.12 6.47 -10.85
N VAL A 62 11.60 7.04 -9.76
CA VAL A 62 12.04 8.35 -9.24
C VAL A 62 13.47 8.28 -8.69
N THR A 63 13.85 7.15 -8.10
CA THR A 63 15.17 6.95 -7.48
C THR A 63 16.19 6.29 -8.41
N GLY A 64 15.81 5.98 -9.64
CA GLY A 64 16.70 5.39 -10.65
C GLY A 64 17.09 3.94 -10.35
N ARG A 65 16.24 3.17 -9.66
CA ARG A 65 16.44 1.74 -9.37
C ARG A 65 15.77 0.82 -10.40
N ALA A 66 14.95 1.37 -11.28
CA ALA A 66 14.42 0.65 -12.43
C ALA A 66 15.54 0.38 -13.45
N SER A 67 15.81 -0.91 -13.71
CA SER A 67 16.77 -1.40 -14.71
C SER A 67 16.17 -1.59 -16.09
#